data_AF-A0A7U9XBN3-F1
#
_entry.id   AF-A0A7U9XBN3-F1
#
_cell.length_a   1.000
_cell.length_b   1.000
_cell.length_c   1.000
_cell.angle_alpha   90.00
_cell.angle_beta   90.00
_cell.angle_gamma   90.00
#
_symmetry.space_group_name_H-M   'P 1'
#
loop_
_entity.id
_entity.type
_entity.pdbx_description
1 polymer ?
#
loop_
_entity_poly.entity_id
_entity_poly.type
_entity_poly.pdbx_seq_one_letter_code
_entity_poly.pdbx_strand_id
1 'polypeptide(L)'
;MKKENVMKMSCALGLTRKIVGVRFLYSWAEYQDTHCDCYNKRTRFCVMIKHAGDGFHFKCEPENFGCGRSRKALGVEPNDSLTASGQIFYSCGLYSSRAVAKQAQDATLFIDQELYGIEVAPLDELDAADVVIFLGDSYQMMRIVQGYTYQYGPFHSMSSVGNQGICSDLCARPFMTNDMNISFLCEGTRRACKWSHNDIGAGLPVNLFDGLVDGVLQTLDLIDSAQEKERILARLESENDLGVPIDPNNYYGVSCGTWWKKQKNNEERYEEYLRQKEAEEKQG
;
A
#
# COMPACT_ATOMS: atom_id res chain seq x y z
N MET A 1 -18.04 -1.45 7.97
CA MET A 1 -16.90 -2.33 7.63
C MET A 1 -15.63 -1.52 7.36
N LYS A 2 -15.61 -0.64 6.35
CA LYS A 2 -14.40 0.13 5.99
C LYS A 2 -13.86 1.02 7.13
N LYS A 3 -14.73 1.75 7.86
CA LYS A 3 -14.34 2.54 9.06
C LYS A 3 -13.65 1.72 10.15
N GLU A 4 -14.19 0.54 10.44
CA GLU A 4 -13.65 -0.37 11.46
C GLU A 4 -12.28 -0.90 11.04
N ASN A 5 -12.14 -1.32 9.77
CA ASN A 5 -10.87 -1.80 9.22
C ASN A 5 -9.82 -0.69 9.15
N VAL A 6 -10.21 0.56 8.84
CA VAL A 6 -9.32 1.73 8.92
C VAL A 6 -8.82 1.94 10.35
N MET A 7 -9.70 1.85 11.35
CA MET A 7 -9.32 1.94 12.76
C MET A 7 -8.35 0.82 13.15
N LYS A 8 -8.72 -0.45 12.88
CA LYS A 8 -7.89 -1.62 13.19
C LYS A 8 -6.50 -1.52 12.56
N MET A 9 -6.43 -1.13 11.30
CA MET A 9 -5.17 -0.94 10.58
C MET A 9 -4.33 0.19 11.17
N SER A 10 -4.95 1.33 11.48
CA SER A 10 -4.27 2.49 12.06
C SER A 10 -3.71 2.17 13.44
N CYS A 11 -4.49 1.47 14.26
CA CYS A 11 -4.05 0.95 15.54
C CYS A 11 -2.94 -0.09 15.33
N ALA A 12 -3.16 -1.20 14.63
CA ALA A 12 -2.14 -2.25 14.47
C ALA A 12 -0.76 -1.72 14.04
N LEU A 13 -0.71 -0.76 13.11
CA LEU A 13 0.54 -0.22 12.58
C LEU A 13 1.03 1.05 13.29
N GLY A 14 0.25 1.65 14.20
CA GLY A 14 0.58 2.93 14.83
C GLY A 14 0.71 4.07 13.82
N LEU A 15 -0.19 4.14 12.83
CA LEU A 15 -0.13 5.15 11.77
C LEU A 15 -0.36 6.55 12.37
N THR A 16 0.53 7.48 12.07
CA THR A 16 0.41 8.89 12.51
C THR A 16 -0.40 9.74 11.53
N ARG A 17 -0.60 9.25 10.30
CA ARG A 17 -1.37 9.90 9.23
C ARG A 17 -2.56 9.03 8.89
N LYS A 18 -3.69 9.67 8.54
CA LYS A 18 -4.86 8.94 8.08
C LYS A 18 -4.55 8.20 6.77
N ILE A 19 -5.13 7.01 6.63
CA ILE A 19 -5.14 6.25 5.38
C ILE A 19 -5.98 7.07 4.37
N VAL A 20 -5.45 7.33 3.18
CA VAL A 20 -6.11 8.22 2.20
C VAL A 20 -6.83 7.39 1.15
N GLY A 21 -8.09 7.73 0.87
CA GLY A 21 -8.82 7.27 -0.31
C GLY A 21 -8.73 8.28 -1.44
N VAL A 22 -8.63 7.78 -2.68
CA VAL A 22 -8.77 8.55 -3.91
C VAL A 22 -9.86 7.91 -4.75
N ARG A 23 -10.85 8.69 -5.15
CA ARG A 23 -11.87 8.32 -6.12
C ARG A 23 -11.70 9.13 -7.39
N PHE A 24 -11.74 8.46 -8.53
CA PHE A 24 -11.71 9.08 -9.84
C PHE A 24 -13.12 9.52 -10.24
N LEU A 25 -13.24 10.74 -10.74
CA LEU A 25 -14.49 11.33 -11.21
C LEU A 25 -14.40 11.48 -12.72
N TYR A 26 -15.06 10.59 -13.45
CA TYR A 26 -14.94 10.47 -14.91
C TYR A 26 -15.67 11.58 -15.64
N SER A 27 -16.77 12.08 -15.07
CA SER A 27 -17.63 13.05 -15.72
C SER A 27 -17.87 14.29 -14.87
N TRP A 28 -18.27 15.37 -15.55
CA TRP A 28 -18.74 16.58 -14.88
C TRP A 28 -19.90 16.28 -13.92
N ALA A 29 -20.80 15.37 -14.29
CA ALA A 29 -21.94 14.99 -13.45
C ALA A 29 -21.47 14.34 -12.13
N GLU A 30 -20.57 13.36 -12.21
CA GLU A 30 -19.97 12.75 -11.00
C GLU A 30 -19.31 13.79 -10.09
N TYR A 31 -18.64 14.78 -10.68
CA TYR A 31 -18.04 15.87 -9.91
C TYR A 31 -19.07 16.79 -9.26
N GLN A 32 -20.16 17.15 -9.95
CA GLN A 32 -21.23 17.96 -9.35
C GLN A 32 -21.97 17.22 -8.24
N ASP A 33 -22.24 15.93 -8.45
CA ASP A 33 -22.98 15.06 -7.52
C ASP A 33 -22.12 14.68 -6.29
N THR A 34 -20.82 14.92 -6.33
CA THR A 34 -19.93 14.74 -5.19
C THR A 34 -20.08 15.90 -4.20
N HIS A 35 -20.68 15.62 -3.03
CA HIS A 35 -20.97 16.61 -2.00
C HIS A 35 -19.84 16.74 -0.96
N CYS A 36 -18.76 17.41 -1.35
CA CYS A 36 -17.68 17.82 -0.46
C CYS A 36 -17.09 19.17 -0.92
N ASP A 37 -16.18 19.72 -0.12
CA ASP A 37 -15.56 21.02 -0.43
C ASP A 37 -14.71 20.95 -1.71
N CYS A 38 -14.76 22.00 -2.52
CA CYS A 38 -13.78 22.17 -3.60
C CYS A 38 -12.42 22.60 -3.00
N TYR A 39 -11.31 22.04 -3.47
CA TYR A 39 -9.98 22.35 -2.93
C TYR A 39 -9.58 23.83 -3.11
N ASN A 40 -10.15 24.53 -4.10
CA ASN A 40 -10.04 25.98 -4.35
C ASN A 40 -8.60 26.54 -4.49
N LYS A 41 -7.60 25.69 -4.66
CA LYS A 41 -6.19 26.07 -4.79
C LYS A 41 -5.53 25.27 -5.90
N ARG A 42 -4.52 25.85 -6.53
CA ARG A 42 -3.66 25.15 -7.48
C ARG A 42 -2.41 24.63 -6.78
N THR A 43 -2.24 23.31 -6.72
CA THR A 43 -1.13 22.65 -6.02
C THR A 43 -0.73 21.33 -6.67
N ARG A 44 0.20 20.59 -6.07
CA ARG A 44 0.62 19.26 -6.55
C ARG A 44 -0.31 18.19 -5.97
N PHE A 45 -0.61 17.14 -6.73
CA PHE A 45 -1.41 16.00 -6.24
C PHE A 45 -0.89 15.42 -4.92
N CYS A 46 0.43 15.30 -4.76
CA CYS A 46 1.01 14.82 -3.51
C CYS A 46 0.69 15.70 -2.28
N VAL A 47 0.50 17.00 -2.46
CA VAL A 47 0.09 17.92 -1.39
C VAL A 47 -1.39 17.71 -1.07
N MET A 48 -2.21 17.40 -2.07
CA MET A 48 -3.61 17.00 -1.85
C MET A 48 -3.67 15.72 -1.02
N ILE A 49 -2.90 14.67 -1.38
CA ILE A 49 -2.81 13.44 -0.59
C ILE A 49 -2.33 13.72 0.84
N LYS A 50 -1.33 14.60 1.03
CA LYS A 50 -0.92 15.02 2.38
C LYS A 50 -2.09 15.62 3.16
N HIS A 51 -2.82 16.58 2.57
CA HIS A 51 -3.95 17.21 3.26
C HIS A 51 -5.04 16.20 3.61
N ALA A 52 -5.36 15.27 2.72
CA ALA A 52 -6.29 14.20 3.06
C ALA A 52 -5.78 13.32 4.20
N GLY A 53 -4.47 13.02 4.24
CA GLY A 53 -3.83 12.32 5.37
C GLY A 53 -3.84 13.12 6.68
N ASP A 54 -3.95 14.45 6.60
CA ASP A 54 -4.15 15.36 7.74
C ASP A 54 -5.64 15.49 8.14
N GLY A 55 -6.57 14.80 7.46
CA GLY A 55 -7.99 14.75 7.81
C GLY A 55 -8.94 15.58 6.93
N PHE A 56 -8.48 16.14 5.80
CA PHE A 56 -9.33 16.96 4.93
C PHE A 56 -10.03 16.14 3.83
N HIS A 57 -11.32 16.39 3.59
CA HIS A 57 -12.12 15.80 2.51
C HIS A 57 -12.49 16.85 1.49
N PHE A 58 -12.12 16.64 0.23
CA PHE A 58 -12.39 17.60 -0.85
C PHE A 58 -12.40 16.94 -2.23
N LYS A 59 -12.94 17.66 -3.21
CA LYS A 59 -12.83 17.35 -4.64
C LYS A 59 -11.94 18.35 -5.37
N CYS A 60 -11.30 17.88 -6.43
CA CYS A 60 -10.41 18.64 -7.30
C CYS A 60 -10.82 18.51 -8.76
N GLU A 61 -10.79 19.62 -9.47
CA GLU A 61 -10.93 19.74 -10.93
C GLU A 61 -9.55 19.97 -11.59
N PRO A 62 -9.44 19.93 -12.93
CA PRO A 62 -8.15 19.97 -13.63
C PRO A 62 -7.29 21.20 -13.28
N GLU A 63 -7.94 22.34 -13.01
CA GLU A 63 -7.32 23.61 -12.63
C GLU A 63 -6.57 23.55 -11.29
N ASN A 64 -6.97 22.63 -10.40
CA ASN A 64 -6.29 22.44 -9.12
C ASN A 64 -4.91 21.78 -9.28
N PHE A 65 -4.65 21.09 -10.39
CA PHE A 65 -3.39 20.37 -10.61
C PHE A 65 -2.29 21.29 -11.18
N GLY A 66 -1.43 21.78 -10.30
CA GLY A 66 -0.23 22.56 -10.62
C GLY A 66 0.98 21.74 -11.11
N CYS A 67 0.94 20.41 -11.03
CA CYS A 67 2.02 19.55 -11.51
C CYS A 67 1.62 18.87 -12.83
N GLY A 68 2.28 19.22 -13.94
CA GLY A 68 2.00 18.61 -15.24
C GLY A 68 2.21 17.08 -15.28
N ARG A 69 3.13 16.55 -14.46
CA ARG A 69 3.35 15.11 -14.35
C ARG A 69 2.17 14.40 -13.68
N SER A 70 1.57 15.00 -12.64
CA SER A 70 0.41 14.37 -11.99
C SER A 70 -0.83 14.43 -12.86
N ARG A 71 -1.02 15.50 -13.65
CA ARG A 71 -2.14 15.58 -14.61
C ARG A 71 -2.12 14.41 -15.58
N LYS A 72 -0.96 14.13 -16.16
CA LYS A 72 -0.77 12.99 -17.07
C LYS A 72 -0.89 11.64 -16.36
N ALA A 73 -0.21 11.47 -15.22
CA ALA A 73 -0.21 10.19 -14.51
C ALA A 73 -1.64 9.76 -14.12
N LEU A 74 -2.48 10.72 -13.74
CA LEU A 74 -3.84 10.47 -13.29
C LEU A 74 -4.88 10.50 -14.42
N GLY A 75 -4.52 10.75 -15.68
CA GLY A 75 -5.50 10.82 -16.78
C GLY A 75 -6.32 12.12 -16.83
N VAL A 76 -5.92 13.16 -16.11
CA VAL A 76 -6.52 14.52 -16.24
C VAL A 76 -6.14 15.17 -17.56
N GLU A 77 -4.92 14.88 -18.04
CA GLU A 77 -4.46 15.25 -19.38
C GLU A 77 -3.86 14.01 -20.04
N PRO A 78 -3.99 13.85 -21.38
CA PRO A 78 -3.37 12.73 -22.08
C PRO A 78 -1.84 12.80 -21.98
N ASN A 79 -1.20 11.63 -21.94
CA ASN A 79 0.25 11.56 -21.97
C ASN A 79 0.80 11.92 -23.36
N ASP A 80 1.61 12.98 -23.47
CA ASP A 80 2.17 13.40 -24.75
C ASP A 80 3.38 12.56 -25.19
N SER A 81 3.66 12.60 -26.50
CA SER A 81 4.75 11.85 -27.13
C SER A 81 6.15 12.26 -26.64
N LEU A 82 6.33 13.52 -26.21
CA LEU A 82 7.62 14.00 -25.69
C LEU A 82 7.94 13.39 -24.31
N THR A 83 6.90 13.21 -23.50
CA THR A 83 6.96 12.55 -22.19
C THR A 83 7.09 11.05 -22.39
N ALA A 84 6.20 10.42 -23.16
CA ALA A 84 6.19 8.98 -23.40
C ALA A 84 7.49 8.46 -24.05
N SER A 85 8.12 9.25 -24.93
CA SER A 85 9.42 8.87 -25.53
C SER A 85 10.62 9.00 -24.59
N GLY A 86 10.45 9.63 -23.42
CA GLY A 86 11.57 9.99 -22.53
C GLY A 86 12.39 11.19 -23.00
N GLN A 87 12.04 11.80 -24.14
CA GLN A 87 12.84 12.86 -24.77
C GLN A 87 13.06 14.05 -23.83
N ILE A 88 12.02 14.55 -23.17
CA ILE A 88 12.16 15.71 -22.25
C ILE A 88 13.12 15.42 -21.09
N PHE A 89 13.10 14.19 -20.56
CA PHE A 89 13.92 13.79 -19.41
C PHE A 89 15.38 13.55 -19.80
N TYR A 90 15.61 12.98 -20.98
CA TYR A 90 16.96 12.92 -21.54
C TYR A 90 17.51 14.33 -21.83
N SER A 91 16.71 15.18 -22.49
CA SER A 91 17.12 16.53 -22.87
C SER A 91 17.47 17.43 -21.68
N CYS A 92 16.90 17.18 -20.49
CA CYS A 92 17.27 17.89 -19.27
C CYS A 92 18.36 17.19 -18.43
N GLY A 93 19.00 16.15 -18.97
CA GLY A 93 20.10 15.44 -18.30
C GLY A 93 19.69 14.56 -17.13
N LEU A 94 18.41 14.23 -16.98
CA LEU A 94 17.94 13.36 -15.89
C LEU A 94 18.43 11.91 -16.04
N TYR A 95 18.61 11.48 -17.30
CA TYR A 95 19.04 10.12 -17.63
C TYR A 95 20.23 10.15 -18.59
N SER A 96 21.12 9.17 -18.45
CA SER A 96 22.40 9.11 -19.17
C SER A 96 22.26 8.87 -20.68
N SER A 97 21.16 8.27 -21.13
CA SER A 97 20.89 8.02 -22.55
C SER A 97 19.40 8.08 -22.86
N ARG A 98 19.07 8.24 -24.14
CA ARG A 98 17.68 8.19 -24.63
C ARG A 98 17.00 6.84 -24.34
N ALA A 99 17.74 5.73 -24.47
CA ALA A 99 17.21 4.41 -24.18
C ALA A 99 16.86 4.23 -22.70
N VAL A 100 17.73 4.72 -21.80
CA VAL A 100 17.45 4.71 -20.35
C VAL A 100 16.26 5.61 -20.02
N ALA A 101 16.17 6.79 -20.64
CA ALA A 101 15.03 7.69 -20.45
C ALA A 101 13.70 7.06 -20.90
N LYS A 102 13.70 6.37 -22.05
CA LYS A 102 12.54 5.64 -22.55
C LYS A 102 12.14 4.51 -21.61
N GLN A 103 13.09 3.68 -21.17
CA GLN A 103 12.83 2.60 -20.20
C GLN A 103 12.25 3.14 -18.88
N ALA A 104 12.75 4.27 -18.38
CA ALA A 104 12.21 4.91 -17.18
C ALA A 104 10.77 5.43 -17.38
N GLN A 105 10.44 5.91 -18.59
CA GLN A 105 9.06 6.32 -18.89
C GLN A 105 8.14 5.12 -19.11
N ASP A 106 8.60 4.03 -19.72
CA ASP A 106 7.83 2.79 -19.87
C ASP A 106 7.53 2.12 -18.53
N ALA A 107 8.42 2.30 -17.55
CA ALA A 107 8.20 1.86 -16.17
C ALA A 107 7.31 2.82 -15.37
N THR A 108 6.98 4.01 -15.87
CA THR A 108 5.99 4.91 -15.25
C THR A 108 4.61 4.60 -15.84
N LEU A 109 3.60 4.39 -15.00
CA LEU A 109 2.24 4.17 -15.49
C LEU A 109 1.41 5.44 -15.45
N PHE A 110 0.57 5.58 -16.47
CA PHE A 110 -0.35 6.67 -16.68
C PHE A 110 -1.75 6.06 -16.84
N ILE A 111 -2.75 6.68 -16.23
CA ILE A 111 -4.14 6.31 -16.46
C ILE A 111 -4.54 6.81 -17.86
N ASP A 112 -5.00 5.90 -18.71
CA ASP A 112 -5.32 6.20 -20.11
C ASP A 112 -6.69 6.87 -20.29
N GLN A 113 -7.59 6.74 -19.31
CA GLN A 113 -8.93 7.34 -19.37
C GLN A 113 -8.88 8.84 -19.06
N GLU A 114 -9.79 9.61 -19.67
CA GLU A 114 -9.96 11.02 -19.35
C GLU A 114 -10.73 11.17 -18.04
N LEU A 115 -10.11 11.83 -17.06
CA LEU A 115 -10.74 12.19 -15.80
C LEU A 115 -11.19 13.64 -15.82
N TYR A 116 -12.43 13.87 -15.39
CA TYR A 116 -12.89 15.22 -15.09
C TYR A 116 -12.28 15.73 -13.79
N GLY A 117 -12.18 14.88 -12.76
CA GLY A 117 -11.63 15.29 -11.47
C GLY A 117 -11.33 14.11 -10.55
N ILE A 118 -11.06 14.44 -9.29
CA ILE A 118 -10.87 13.45 -8.22
C ILE A 118 -11.58 13.90 -6.95
N GLU A 119 -12.02 12.94 -6.16
CA GLU A 119 -12.39 13.12 -4.76
C GLU A 119 -11.31 12.48 -3.88
N VAL A 120 -10.85 13.20 -2.87
CA VAL A 120 -9.78 12.76 -1.97
C VAL A 120 -10.19 13.02 -0.53
N ALA A 121 -10.08 12.00 0.31
CA ALA A 121 -10.44 12.09 1.72
C ALA A 121 -9.67 11.05 2.54
N PRO A 122 -9.73 11.15 3.88
CA PRO A 122 -9.55 9.99 4.73
C PRO A 122 -10.40 8.80 4.26
N LEU A 123 -9.83 7.59 4.24
CA LEU A 123 -10.51 6.39 3.74
C LEU A 123 -11.75 6.02 4.57
N ASP A 124 -11.76 6.34 5.86
CA ASP A 124 -12.92 6.22 6.75
C ASP A 124 -14.07 7.16 6.38
N GLU A 125 -13.84 8.16 5.52
CA GLU A 125 -14.82 9.13 5.05
C GLU A 125 -15.16 8.96 3.55
N LEU A 126 -14.47 8.05 2.84
CA LEU A 126 -14.61 7.83 1.39
C LEU A 126 -14.85 6.36 1.05
N ASP A 127 -16.11 5.95 1.12
CA ASP A 127 -16.52 4.57 0.81
C ASP A 127 -16.30 4.21 -0.67
N ALA A 128 -16.46 5.17 -1.58
CA ALA A 128 -16.33 5.01 -3.03
C ALA A 128 -14.91 5.22 -3.56
N ALA A 129 -13.87 5.17 -2.71
CA ALA A 129 -12.48 5.24 -3.16
C ALA A 129 -12.16 4.14 -4.18
N ASP A 130 -11.37 4.43 -5.21
CA ASP A 130 -10.81 3.45 -6.16
C ASP A 130 -9.43 2.98 -5.72
N VAL A 131 -8.64 3.90 -5.14
CA VAL A 131 -7.28 3.65 -4.67
C VAL A 131 -7.14 4.08 -3.22
N VAL A 132 -6.40 3.29 -2.46
CA VAL A 132 -6.00 3.54 -1.08
C VAL A 132 -4.50 3.85 -1.04
N ILE A 133 -4.11 4.88 -0.28
CA ILE A 133 -2.72 5.30 -0.11
C ILE A 133 -2.36 5.37 1.38
N PHE A 134 -1.25 4.73 1.72
CA PHE A 134 -0.58 4.81 3.01
C PHE A 134 0.69 5.66 2.90
N LEU A 135 0.98 6.42 3.96
CA LEU A 135 2.23 7.17 4.12
C LEU A 135 2.74 6.97 5.55
N GLY A 136 3.90 6.35 5.70
CA GLY A 136 4.47 5.97 6.99
C GLY A 136 5.95 5.67 6.89
N ASP A 137 6.51 5.02 7.91
CA ASP A 137 7.91 4.63 7.92
C ASP A 137 8.16 3.24 7.28
N SER A 138 9.43 2.85 7.21
CA SER A 138 9.85 1.57 6.63
C SER A 138 9.34 0.35 7.39
N TYR A 139 9.15 0.43 8.70
CA TYR A 139 8.62 -0.67 9.50
C TYR A 139 7.14 -0.90 9.16
N GLN A 140 6.37 0.18 9.11
CA GLN A 140 4.95 0.15 8.74
C GLN A 140 4.75 -0.39 7.33
N MET A 141 5.57 0.04 6.35
CA MET A 141 5.48 -0.49 4.99
C MET A 141 5.85 -1.97 4.90
N MET A 142 6.82 -2.43 5.69
CA MET A 142 7.18 -3.84 5.77
C MET A 142 6.01 -4.68 6.29
N ARG A 143 5.31 -4.22 7.35
CA ARG A 143 4.09 -4.89 7.85
C ARG A 143 2.96 -4.89 6.83
N ILE A 144 2.76 -3.80 6.08
CA ILE A 144 1.81 -3.75 4.96
C ILE A 144 2.15 -4.81 3.90
N VAL A 145 3.42 -4.93 3.51
CA VAL A 145 3.87 -5.95 2.54
C VAL A 145 3.61 -7.36 3.06
N GLN A 146 3.89 -7.64 4.33
CA GLN A 146 3.63 -8.95 4.93
C GLN A 146 2.14 -9.26 5.02
N GLY A 147 1.31 -8.29 5.38
CA GLY A 147 -0.14 -8.46 5.40
C GLY A 147 -0.71 -8.72 4.00
N TYR A 148 -0.23 -7.98 3.00
CA TYR A 148 -0.58 -8.26 1.60
C TYR A 148 -0.17 -9.67 1.18
N THR A 149 1.07 -10.06 1.53
CA THR A 149 1.63 -11.37 1.15
C THR A 149 0.91 -12.53 1.81
N TYR A 150 0.43 -12.34 3.04
CA TYR A 150 -0.40 -13.33 3.74
C TYR A 150 -1.68 -13.64 2.94
N GLN A 151 -2.34 -12.60 2.43
CA GLN A 151 -3.63 -12.74 1.78
C GLN A 151 -3.55 -13.09 0.29
N TYR A 152 -2.58 -12.49 -0.42
CA TYR A 152 -2.55 -12.46 -1.89
C TYR A 152 -1.26 -13.04 -2.48
N GLY A 153 -0.29 -13.42 -1.65
CA GLY A 153 1.07 -13.71 -2.11
C GLY A 153 1.84 -12.43 -2.49
N PRO A 154 3.00 -12.54 -3.16
CA PRO A 154 3.79 -11.36 -3.49
C PRO A 154 3.03 -10.44 -4.45
N PHE A 155 3.18 -9.12 -4.28
CA PHE A 155 2.81 -8.18 -5.33
C PHE A 155 3.85 -8.25 -6.45
N HIS A 156 3.41 -8.28 -7.70
CA HIS A 156 4.23 -8.67 -8.85
C HIS A 156 4.80 -7.46 -9.58
N SER A 157 4.09 -6.32 -9.52
CA SER A 157 4.39 -5.14 -10.33
C SER A 157 5.15 -4.06 -9.56
N MET A 158 6.01 -4.44 -8.61
CA MET A 158 6.83 -3.45 -7.88
C MET A 158 7.75 -2.72 -8.85
N SER A 159 7.47 -1.44 -9.07
CA SER A 159 8.29 -0.63 -9.96
C SER A 159 8.21 0.83 -9.54
N SER A 160 9.38 1.44 -9.49
CA SER A 160 9.57 2.85 -9.24
C SER A 160 10.81 3.32 -9.98
N VAL A 161 10.75 4.54 -10.50
CA VAL A 161 11.90 5.22 -11.13
C VAL A 161 12.43 6.37 -10.26
N GLY A 162 12.02 6.43 -8.98
CA GLY A 162 12.37 7.52 -8.06
C GLY A 162 11.75 8.87 -8.43
N ASN A 163 10.90 8.91 -9.46
CA ASN A 163 10.13 10.06 -9.92
C ASN A 163 8.65 9.71 -9.96
N GLN A 164 7.79 10.72 -9.81
CA GLN A 164 6.33 10.52 -9.80
C GLN A 164 5.83 9.58 -8.68
N GLY A 165 6.52 9.58 -7.54
CA GLY A 165 6.34 8.61 -6.46
C GLY A 165 5.05 8.69 -5.63
N ILE A 166 4.06 9.50 -6.02
CA ILE A 166 2.69 9.39 -5.45
C ILE A 166 1.70 9.27 -6.60
N CYS A 167 1.74 10.17 -7.58
CA CYS A 167 0.80 10.16 -8.71
C CYS A 167 0.93 8.90 -9.59
N SER A 168 2.14 8.48 -9.95
CA SER A 168 2.35 7.23 -10.69
C SER A 168 2.41 6.06 -9.72
N ASP A 169 3.41 6.04 -8.84
CA ASP A 169 3.74 4.84 -8.07
C ASP A 169 2.65 4.41 -7.10
N LEU A 170 1.91 5.33 -6.46
CA LEU A 170 0.94 5.01 -5.41
C LEU A 170 -0.51 5.19 -5.86
N CYS A 171 -0.75 5.72 -7.06
CA CYS A 171 -2.11 5.99 -7.54
C CYS A 171 -2.37 5.36 -8.90
N ALA A 172 -1.74 5.85 -9.97
CA ALA A 172 -1.94 5.33 -11.32
C ALA A 172 -1.56 3.85 -11.43
N ARG A 173 -0.37 3.46 -10.94
CA ARG A 173 0.09 2.07 -11.03
C ARG A 173 -0.86 1.10 -10.32
N PRO A 174 -1.21 1.30 -9.03
CA PRO A 174 -2.18 0.44 -8.36
C PRO A 174 -3.50 0.30 -9.13
N PHE A 175 -4.06 1.41 -9.62
CA PHE A 175 -5.28 1.39 -10.40
C PHE A 175 -5.14 0.57 -11.69
N MET A 176 -4.07 0.81 -12.46
CA MET A 176 -3.86 0.18 -13.77
C MET A 176 -3.48 -1.29 -13.68
N THR A 177 -2.81 -1.73 -12.60
CA THR A 177 -2.37 -3.12 -12.45
C THR A 177 -3.28 -3.96 -11.57
N ASN A 178 -4.25 -3.34 -10.88
CA ASN A 178 -5.04 -3.97 -9.82
C ASN A 178 -4.16 -4.75 -8.81
N ASP A 179 -3.02 -4.16 -8.44
CA ASP A 179 -1.99 -4.75 -7.57
C ASP A 179 -1.43 -3.64 -6.66
N MET A 180 -0.83 -4.02 -5.53
CA MET A 180 -0.17 -3.04 -4.65
C MET A 180 1.15 -2.55 -5.26
N ASN A 181 1.58 -1.34 -4.90
CA ASN A 181 2.95 -0.88 -5.12
C ASN A 181 3.49 -0.06 -3.95
N ILE A 182 4.82 -0.09 -3.79
CA ILE A 182 5.57 0.69 -2.79
C ILE A 182 6.34 1.80 -3.50
N SER A 183 6.40 2.98 -2.90
CA SER A 183 7.20 4.08 -3.40
C SER A 183 8.10 4.68 -2.33
N PHE A 184 9.35 4.90 -2.70
CA PHE A 184 10.30 5.68 -1.92
C PHE A 184 10.06 7.19 -2.02
N LEU A 185 8.98 7.62 -2.68
CA LEU A 185 8.61 9.01 -2.91
C LEU A 185 9.62 9.75 -3.79
N CYS A 186 9.15 10.63 -4.68
CA CYS A 186 10.06 11.45 -5.49
C CYS A 186 10.53 12.71 -4.77
N GLU A 187 11.66 13.26 -5.19
CA GLU A 187 12.20 14.52 -4.64
C GLU A 187 11.16 15.66 -4.69
N GLY A 188 10.35 15.70 -5.76
CA GLY A 188 9.28 16.69 -5.91
C GLY A 188 8.21 16.61 -4.81
N THR A 189 7.83 15.41 -4.36
CA THR A 189 6.86 15.25 -3.26
C THR A 189 7.51 15.48 -1.91
N ARG A 190 8.75 15.00 -1.71
CA ARG A 190 9.52 15.22 -0.47
C ARG A 190 9.67 16.70 -0.15
N ARG A 191 10.08 17.51 -1.13
CA ARG A 191 10.19 18.96 -0.95
C ARG A 191 8.85 19.67 -0.74
N ALA A 192 7.81 19.28 -1.47
CA ALA A 192 6.53 19.97 -1.41
C ALA A 192 5.74 19.67 -0.13
N CYS A 193 5.85 18.44 0.35
CA CYS A 193 5.09 17.94 1.49
C CYS A 193 5.91 17.90 2.79
N LYS A 194 7.22 18.16 2.70
CA LYS A 194 8.20 18.08 3.80
C LYS A 194 8.25 16.69 4.43
N TRP A 195 8.27 15.66 3.59
CA TRP A 195 8.47 14.28 4.04
C TRP A 195 9.88 14.11 4.61
N SER A 196 9.98 13.37 5.71
CA SER A 196 11.24 12.91 6.29
C SER A 196 11.93 11.91 5.36
N HIS A 197 13.23 11.69 5.55
CA HIS A 197 13.98 10.67 4.80
C HIS A 197 13.46 9.25 5.04
N ASN A 198 12.75 9.00 6.14
CA ASN A 198 12.21 7.70 6.50
C ASN A 198 10.81 7.45 5.94
N ASP A 199 10.12 8.50 5.45
CA ASP A 199 8.79 8.35 4.89
C ASP A 199 8.85 7.54 3.57
N ILE A 200 8.01 6.50 3.51
CA ILE A 200 7.73 5.62 2.38
C ILE A 200 6.20 5.59 2.20
N GLY A 201 5.73 5.33 0.99
CA GLY A 201 4.32 5.14 0.73
C GLY A 201 3.99 3.77 0.14
N ALA A 202 2.75 3.34 0.35
CA ALA A 202 2.15 2.18 -0.30
C ALA A 202 0.81 2.60 -0.93
N GLY A 203 0.51 2.07 -2.11
CA GLY A 203 -0.74 2.29 -2.80
C GLY A 203 -1.33 0.97 -3.27
N LEU A 204 -2.63 0.81 -3.17
CA LEU A 204 -3.35 -0.39 -3.61
C LEU A 204 -4.77 -0.06 -4.07
N PRO A 205 -5.37 -0.86 -4.96
CA PRO A 205 -6.80 -0.82 -5.24
C PRO A 205 -7.64 -1.04 -3.98
N VAL A 206 -8.76 -0.32 -3.88
CA VAL A 206 -9.64 -0.36 -2.70
C VAL A 206 -10.17 -1.78 -2.39
N ASN A 207 -10.40 -2.59 -3.42
CA ASN A 207 -10.94 -3.94 -3.32
C ASN A 207 -9.98 -4.91 -2.62
N LEU A 208 -8.70 -4.55 -2.50
CA LEU A 208 -7.69 -5.34 -1.79
C LEU A 208 -7.48 -4.87 -0.33
N PHE A 209 -8.12 -3.76 0.08
CA PHE A 209 -7.90 -3.16 1.39
C PHE A 209 -8.34 -4.07 2.55
N ASP A 210 -9.55 -4.63 2.50
CA ASP A 210 -10.07 -5.41 3.62
C ASP A 210 -9.27 -6.70 3.85
N GLY A 211 -8.83 -7.37 2.79
CA GLY A 211 -7.96 -8.54 2.90
C GLY A 211 -6.53 -8.20 3.32
N LEU A 212 -6.01 -7.02 2.93
CA LEU A 212 -4.76 -6.51 3.50
C LEU A 212 -4.88 -6.31 5.01
N VAL A 213 -5.98 -5.72 5.50
CA VAL A 213 -6.21 -5.50 6.93
C VAL A 213 -6.23 -6.84 7.66
N ASP A 214 -7.01 -7.82 7.19
CA ASP A 214 -6.99 -9.17 7.77
C ASP A 214 -5.58 -9.75 7.80
N GLY A 215 -4.84 -9.74 6.69
CA GLY A 215 -3.48 -10.26 6.65
C GLY A 215 -2.50 -9.57 7.60
N VAL A 216 -2.62 -8.24 7.81
CA VAL A 216 -1.83 -7.53 8.82
C VAL A 216 -2.17 -8.04 10.22
N LEU A 217 -3.45 -8.17 10.54
CA LEU A 217 -3.92 -8.64 11.85
C LEU A 217 -3.52 -10.10 12.11
N GLN A 218 -3.71 -11.00 11.14
CA GLN A 218 -3.35 -12.43 11.27
C GLN A 218 -1.84 -12.66 11.45
N THR A 219 -1.00 -11.75 10.94
CA THR A 219 0.46 -11.88 11.05
C THR A 219 1.06 -11.15 12.24
N LEU A 220 0.28 -10.30 12.93
CA LEU A 220 0.75 -9.45 14.03
C LEU A 220 1.37 -10.29 15.15
N ASP A 221 0.66 -11.32 15.59
CA ASP A 221 1.14 -12.17 16.68
C ASP A 221 2.36 -13.02 16.32
N LEU A 222 2.54 -13.36 15.04
CA LEU A 222 3.68 -14.19 14.63
C LEU A 222 4.94 -13.35 14.35
N ILE A 223 4.78 -12.12 13.85
CA ILE A 223 5.88 -11.35 13.29
C ILE A 223 6.38 -10.25 14.22
N ASP A 224 5.46 -9.53 14.89
CA ASP A 224 5.86 -8.41 15.72
C ASP A 224 6.64 -8.88 16.95
N SER A 225 7.66 -8.12 17.35
CA SER A 225 8.43 -8.43 18.56
C SER A 225 7.58 -8.20 19.81
N ALA A 226 7.97 -8.77 20.96
CA ALA A 226 7.30 -8.51 22.24
C ALA A 226 7.15 -7.00 22.52
N GLN A 227 8.20 -6.22 22.23
CA GLN A 227 8.17 -4.77 22.40
C GLN A 227 7.17 -4.08 21.45
N GLU A 228 7.06 -4.53 20.20
CA GLU A 228 6.08 -3.96 19.27
C GLU A 228 4.66 -4.35 19.67
N LYS A 229 4.44 -5.58 20.13
CA LYS A 229 3.15 -6.03 20.67
C LYS A 229 2.70 -5.22 21.87
N GLU A 230 3.62 -4.92 22.80
CA GLU A 230 3.34 -4.00 23.92
C GLU A 230 2.93 -2.61 23.43
N ARG A 231 3.64 -2.05 22.45
CA ARG A 231 3.26 -0.77 21.83
C ARG A 231 1.90 -0.85 21.14
N ILE A 232 1.55 -2.01 20.58
CA ILE A 232 0.25 -2.25 19.97
C ILE A 232 -0.85 -2.19 21.00
N LEU A 233 -0.74 -3.01 22.05
CA LEU A 233 -1.68 -3.08 23.15
C LEU A 233 -1.85 -1.73 23.85
N ALA A 234 -0.77 -0.96 24.02
CA ALA A 234 -0.83 0.36 24.64
C ALA A 234 -1.65 1.41 23.86
N ARG A 235 -2.01 1.14 22.60
CA ARG A 235 -2.83 2.02 21.76
C ARG A 235 -4.30 1.57 21.68
N LEU A 236 -4.63 0.39 22.20
CA LEU A 236 -6.00 -0.14 22.16
C LEU A 236 -6.79 0.29 23.40
N GLU A 237 -8.11 0.43 23.25
CA GLU A 237 -9.02 0.65 24.38
C GLU A 237 -9.39 -0.69 25.04
N SER A 238 -9.47 -1.75 24.25
CA SER A 238 -9.65 -3.14 24.67
C SER A 238 -8.66 -4.07 23.97
N GLU A 239 -8.19 -5.10 24.67
CA GLU A 239 -7.33 -6.15 24.09
C GLU A 239 -7.98 -6.86 22.89
N ASN A 240 -9.32 -6.81 22.79
CA ASN A 240 -10.07 -7.43 21.70
C ASN A 240 -10.37 -6.50 20.52
N ASP A 241 -9.95 -5.23 20.55
CA ASP A 241 -10.29 -4.24 19.50
C ASP A 241 -9.83 -4.66 18.10
N LEU A 242 -8.71 -5.40 18.04
CA LEU A 242 -8.15 -5.92 16.80
C LEU A 242 -8.78 -7.25 16.35
N GLY A 243 -9.55 -7.91 17.21
CA GLY A 243 -10.21 -9.18 16.90
C GLY A 243 -9.26 -10.38 16.73
N VAL A 244 -7.98 -10.24 17.09
CA VAL A 244 -6.96 -11.30 17.06
C VAL A 244 -6.22 -11.34 18.39
N PRO A 245 -5.86 -12.54 18.90
CA PRO A 245 -5.07 -12.64 20.12
C PRO A 245 -3.64 -12.14 19.89
N ILE A 246 -3.05 -11.51 20.90
CA ILE A 246 -1.66 -11.04 20.90
C ILE A 246 -0.95 -11.65 22.12
N ASP A 247 -0.14 -12.68 21.89
CA ASP A 247 0.70 -13.32 22.92
C ASP A 247 2.14 -12.77 22.83
N PRO A 248 2.63 -12.03 23.84
CA PRO A 248 4.00 -11.51 23.85
C PRO A 248 5.10 -12.57 23.63
N ASN A 249 4.82 -13.85 23.90
CA ASN A 249 5.78 -14.94 23.78
C ASN A 249 5.71 -15.67 22.43
N ASN A 250 4.67 -15.46 21.63
CA ASN A 250 4.60 -16.04 20.30
C ASN A 250 5.46 -15.22 19.32
N TYR A 251 6.24 -15.91 18.49
CA TYR A 251 6.92 -15.32 17.35
C TYR A 251 7.34 -16.41 16.37
N TYR A 252 7.67 -16.01 15.14
CA TYR A 252 7.99 -16.89 14.02
C TYR A 252 8.97 -18.01 14.40
N GLY A 253 10.05 -17.67 15.11
CA GLY A 253 11.05 -18.64 15.58
C GLY A 253 10.51 -19.72 16.52
N VAL A 254 9.62 -19.36 17.46
CA VAL A 254 8.98 -20.33 18.38
C VAL A 254 8.05 -21.26 17.62
N SER A 255 7.25 -20.69 16.71
CA SER A 255 6.32 -21.46 15.89
C SER A 255 7.05 -22.46 14.98
N CYS A 256 8.11 -22.02 14.30
CA CYS A 256 8.96 -22.91 13.51
C CYS A 256 9.65 -23.99 14.37
N GLY A 257 10.18 -23.62 15.55
CA GLY A 257 10.81 -24.57 16.46
C GLY A 257 9.84 -25.65 16.96
N THR A 258 8.59 -25.27 17.26
CA THR A 258 7.52 -26.19 17.64
C THR A 258 7.18 -27.15 16.50
N TRP A 259 7.09 -26.63 15.27
CA TRP A 259 6.87 -27.45 14.08
C TRP A 259 8.00 -28.47 13.87
N TRP A 260 9.27 -28.05 13.96
CA TRP A 260 10.40 -28.97 13.80
C TRP A 260 10.43 -30.09 14.85
N LYS A 261 10.13 -29.77 16.12
CA LYS A 261 9.99 -30.79 17.17
C LYS A 261 8.87 -31.78 16.85
N LYS A 262 7.74 -31.30 16.32
CA LYS A 262 6.62 -32.15 15.90
C LYS A 262 7.01 -33.05 14.72
N GLN A 263 7.74 -32.54 13.74
CA GLN A 263 8.21 -33.36 12.61
C GLN A 263 9.14 -34.48 13.07
N LYS A 264 10.12 -34.17 13.92
CA LYS A 264 11.01 -35.18 14.48
C LYS A 264 10.25 -36.29 15.21
N ASN A 265 9.25 -35.93 16.02
CA ASN A 265 8.40 -36.92 16.70
C ASN A 265 7.58 -37.75 15.71
N ASN A 266 7.03 -37.14 14.66
CA ASN A 266 6.31 -37.88 13.62
C ASN A 266 7.21 -38.88 12.88
N GLU A 267 8.46 -38.51 12.60
CA GLU A 267 9.47 -39.40 12.02
C GLU A 267 9.77 -40.59 12.95
N GLU A 268 10.04 -40.32 14.23
CA GLU A 268 10.29 -41.37 15.24
C GLU A 268 9.11 -42.35 15.36
N ARG A 269 7.86 -41.85 15.32
CA ARG A 269 6.65 -42.67 15.34
C ARG A 269 6.49 -43.51 14.08
N TYR A 270 6.84 -42.96 12.92
CA TYR A 270 6.77 -43.69 11.66
C TYR A 270 7.82 -44.80 11.58
N GLU A 271 9.04 -44.55 12.06
CA GLU A 271 10.07 -45.58 12.19
C GLU A 271 9.65 -46.73 13.11
N GLU A 272 9.01 -46.40 14.25
CA GLU A 272 8.48 -47.42 15.16
C GLU A 272 7.38 -48.26 14.50
N TYR A 273 6.47 -47.63 13.77
CA TYR A 273 5.45 -48.34 12.99
C TYR A 273 6.07 -49.31 11.97
N LEU A 274 7.12 -48.88 11.26
CA LEU A 274 7.83 -49.74 10.30
C LEU A 274 8.48 -50.95 11.01
N ARG A 275 9.11 -50.75 12.17
CA ARG A 275 9.71 -51.83 12.98
C ARG A 275 8.66 -52.86 13.42
N GLN A 276 7.49 -52.40 13.86
CA GLN A 276 6.39 -53.27 14.28
C GLN A 276 5.85 -54.10 13.10
N LYS A 277 5.64 -53.45 11.95
CA LYS A 277 5.18 -54.13 10.74
C LYS A 277 6.16 -55.20 10.26
N GLU A 278 7.47 -54.91 10.25
CA GLU A 278 8.49 -55.90 9.90
C GLU A 278 8.55 -57.08 10.89
N ALA A 279 8.26 -56.84 12.17
CA ALA A 279 8.22 -57.89 13.18
C ALA A 279 7.00 -58.81 12.98
N GLU A 280 5.84 -58.25 12.63
CA GLU A 280 4.63 -59.01 12.29
C GLU A 280 4.83 -59.87 11.04
N GLU A 281 5.45 -59.32 9.98
CA GLU A 281 5.76 -60.05 8.75
C GLU A 281 6.78 -61.20 8.95
N LYS A 282 7.61 -61.15 9.99
CA LYS A 282 8.56 -62.23 10.35
C LYS A 282 7.94 -63.31 11.25
N GLN A 283 6.77 -63.07 11.82
CA GLN A 283 6.07 -63.99 12.72
C GLN A 283 4.91 -64.75 12.05
N GLY A 284 4.45 -64.29 10.87
CA GLY A 284 3.49 -64.99 10.00
C GLY A 284 4.17 -65.86 8.95
#